data_AF-A0A5C5U0D7-F1
#
_entry.id   AF-A0A5C5U0D7-F1
#
_cell.length_a   1.000
_cell.length_b   1.000
_cell.length_c   1.000
_cell.angle_alpha   90.00
_cell.angle_beta   90.00
_cell.angle_gamma   90.00
#
_symmetry.space_group_name_H-M   'P 1'
#
loop_
_entity.id
_entity.type
_entity.pdbx_description
1 polymer ?
#
loop_
_entity_poly.entity_id
_entity_poly.type
_entity_poly.pdbx_seq_one_letter_code
_entity_poly.pdbx_strand_id
1 'polypeptide(L)'
;MFELAVIGLIGGIVTGVSPCILPVLPVVLAVTTSEGRRPFPVVAGIAVSFSLITLLGTLALKALGLPDSTLRWVGIIMLVLVGVGMLVPKLGHLIEAPFQRLPRLTVLQTKARGKGGFLVGLALGAVYVPCAGPVLAAVTVAGATGDIGWNTVVLTVAFAIGASAPMLVFAKIGDRIGAGHNTSVHRVAGIVVLVLAVALVFDAPAAVQRALPDWTAGVQKQLGENEHIQDVLTGARGASEGTLDHCRGTDPAELSDCGPAPEFEGLEGWFNTDAPVKVNEGKVTLVDFWAYACINCQRANEHVTKLYDAYKDAGLQVVGIHAPEYGFEREAENVRAAAEAQGIHYPVAQDNDFVTWKEYNNRYWPAHYLVDAEGKVRQIHEGEGAYAETETLVRQLLKQADPNVKLPAVVEEGTVDAVTKDRNPETYLGTQRARFYENHGYTNGTHEFSDPAGELGRFAYSISGTWNLAEDAIEPKKDGAKLKLNYRASLVQVVASGTGKLTVTRADGSKETFEVPKTPGTVDIVKVSTPQEGVLTIDAEPGIRMYSLTFG
;
A
#
# COMPACT_ATOMS: atom_id res chain seq x y z
N MET A 1 -20.02 7.92 -11.96
CA MET A 1 -21.07 6.87 -12.10
C MET A 1 -20.77 5.85 -13.18
N PHE A 2 -20.58 6.25 -14.45
CA PHE A 2 -20.25 5.33 -15.54
C PHE A 2 -18.96 4.53 -15.27
N GLU A 3 -17.94 5.19 -14.73
CA GLU A 3 -16.65 4.57 -14.41
C GLU A 3 -16.73 3.55 -13.26
N LEU A 4 -17.46 3.85 -12.18
CA LEU A 4 -17.74 2.89 -11.10
C LEU A 4 -18.50 1.67 -11.61
N ALA A 5 -19.44 1.86 -12.54
CA ALA A 5 -20.14 0.75 -13.18
C ALA A 5 -19.18 -0.09 -14.04
N VAL A 6 -18.24 0.52 -14.75
CA VAL A 6 -17.22 -0.19 -15.54
C VAL A 6 -16.27 -0.99 -14.64
N ILE A 7 -15.78 -0.39 -13.55
CA ILE A 7 -14.91 -1.06 -12.56
C ILE A 7 -15.65 -2.25 -11.94
N GLY A 8 -16.90 -2.06 -11.51
CA GLY A 8 -17.74 -3.14 -10.98
C GLY A 8 -17.93 -4.25 -12.01
N LEU A 9 -18.30 -3.92 -13.25
CA LEU A 9 -18.53 -4.88 -14.32
C LEU A 9 -17.27 -5.72 -14.63
N ILE A 10 -16.10 -5.09 -14.76
CA ILE A 10 -14.84 -5.78 -15.03
C ILE A 10 -14.45 -6.66 -13.84
N GLY A 11 -14.51 -6.14 -12.61
CA GLY A 11 -14.24 -6.90 -11.40
C GLY A 11 -15.15 -8.11 -11.26
N GLY A 12 -16.43 -7.97 -11.62
CA GLY A 12 -17.40 -9.05 -11.65
C GLY A 12 -17.04 -10.12 -12.68
N ILE A 13 -16.67 -9.74 -13.91
CA ILE A 13 -16.28 -10.68 -14.98
C ILE A 13 -15.04 -11.48 -14.57
N VAL A 14 -14.01 -10.80 -14.05
CA VAL A 14 -12.76 -11.44 -13.59
C VAL A 14 -13.07 -12.41 -12.44
N THR A 15 -13.88 -11.98 -11.48
CA THR A 15 -14.31 -12.85 -10.37
C THR A 15 -15.08 -14.05 -10.90
N GLY A 16 -15.99 -13.86 -11.86
CA GLY A 16 -16.82 -14.91 -12.48
C GLY A 16 -16.03 -16.00 -13.24
N VAL A 17 -14.81 -15.68 -13.68
CA VAL A 17 -13.88 -16.63 -14.33
C VAL A 17 -12.90 -17.26 -13.31
N SER A 18 -12.98 -16.87 -12.04
CA SER A 18 -12.06 -17.34 -11.01
C SER A 18 -12.12 -18.86 -10.83
N PRO A 19 -10.96 -19.53 -10.66
CA PRO A 19 -10.87 -20.98 -10.46
C PRO A 19 -11.74 -21.51 -9.31
N CYS A 20 -12.12 -20.66 -8.36
CA CYS A 20 -13.02 -20.98 -7.26
C CYS A 20 -14.47 -21.31 -7.68
N ILE A 21 -14.92 -20.85 -8.85
CA ILE A 21 -16.34 -20.93 -9.28
C ILE A 21 -16.59 -22.17 -10.14
N LEU A 22 -15.60 -22.54 -10.95
CA LEU A 22 -15.60 -23.72 -11.81
C LEU A 22 -16.11 -25.02 -11.14
N PRO A 23 -15.80 -25.32 -9.87
CA PRO A 23 -16.27 -26.54 -9.19
C PRO A 23 -17.75 -26.51 -8.82
N VAL A 24 -18.32 -25.33 -8.60
CA VAL A 24 -19.72 -25.12 -8.20
C VAL A 24 -20.63 -25.00 -9.44
N LEU A 25 -20.02 -24.70 -10.59
CA LEU A 25 -20.69 -24.59 -11.88
C LEU A 25 -21.66 -25.75 -12.17
N PRO A 26 -21.30 -27.05 -12.01
CA PRO A 26 -22.21 -28.15 -12.35
C PRO A 26 -23.48 -28.17 -11.49
N VAL A 27 -23.39 -27.77 -10.21
CA VAL A 27 -24.54 -27.71 -9.30
C VAL A 27 -25.46 -26.54 -9.69
N VAL A 28 -24.88 -25.40 -10.03
CA VAL A 28 -25.63 -24.22 -10.51
C VAL A 28 -26.32 -24.53 -11.84
N LEU A 29 -25.66 -25.26 -12.74
CA LEU A 29 -26.23 -25.71 -14.02
C LEU A 29 -27.37 -26.70 -13.84
N ALA A 30 -27.25 -27.65 -12.91
CA ALA A 30 -28.32 -28.60 -12.59
C ALA A 30 -29.58 -27.90 -12.04
N VAL A 31 -29.42 -26.79 -11.30
CA VAL A 31 -30.54 -26.02 -10.74
C VAL A 31 -31.14 -25.06 -11.77
N THR A 32 -30.30 -24.34 -12.52
CA THR A 32 -30.72 -23.32 -13.51
C THR A 32 -31.42 -23.91 -14.74
N THR A 33 -31.14 -25.15 -15.10
CA THR A 33 -31.81 -25.87 -16.20
C THR A 33 -33.20 -26.40 -15.83
N SER A 34 -33.51 -26.54 -14.52
CA SER A 34 -34.77 -27.14 -14.03
C SER A 34 -35.93 -26.15 -13.87
N GLU A 35 -35.65 -24.86 -13.59
CA GLU A 35 -36.65 -23.79 -13.46
C GLU A 35 -36.45 -22.79 -14.61
N GLY A 36 -37.42 -22.76 -15.52
CA GLY A 36 -37.38 -21.91 -16.72
C GLY A 36 -36.90 -20.46 -16.48
N ARG A 37 -35.73 -20.15 -17.05
CA ARG A 37 -35.35 -18.85 -17.63
C ARG A 37 -35.44 -17.58 -16.77
N ARG A 38 -35.13 -17.58 -15.47
CA ARG A 38 -34.86 -16.30 -14.77
C ARG A 38 -33.61 -16.40 -13.87
N PRO A 39 -32.42 -16.01 -14.37
CA PRO A 39 -31.18 -16.01 -13.58
C PRO A 39 -31.17 -14.92 -12.48
N PHE A 40 -31.99 -13.87 -12.64
CA PHE A 40 -32.08 -12.73 -11.72
C PHE A 40 -32.35 -13.09 -10.24
N PRO A 41 -33.32 -13.96 -9.87
CA PRO A 41 -33.53 -14.33 -8.47
C PRO A 41 -32.35 -15.07 -7.83
N VAL A 42 -31.57 -15.85 -8.59
CA VAL A 42 -30.37 -16.53 -8.07
C VAL A 42 -29.28 -15.52 -7.75
N VAL A 43 -29.03 -14.60 -8.68
CA VAL A 43 -28.02 -13.53 -8.54
C VAL A 43 -28.36 -12.61 -7.38
N ALA A 44 -29.65 -12.23 -7.24
CA ALA A 44 -30.12 -11.42 -6.12
C ALA A 44 -29.93 -12.15 -4.77
N GLY A 45 -30.15 -13.46 -4.72
CA GLY A 45 -29.92 -14.27 -3.53
C GLY A 45 -28.44 -14.33 -3.12
N ILE A 46 -27.54 -14.48 -4.09
CA ILE A 46 -26.08 -14.47 -3.85
C ILE A 46 -25.65 -13.12 -3.31
N ALA A 47 -26.04 -12.01 -3.95
CA ALA A 47 -25.66 -10.67 -3.54
C ALA A 47 -26.13 -10.34 -2.11
N VAL A 48 -27.41 -10.62 -1.80
CA VAL A 48 -27.98 -10.34 -0.47
C VAL A 48 -27.33 -11.18 0.62
N SER A 49 -27.15 -12.48 0.39
CA SER A 49 -26.51 -13.37 1.35
C SER A 49 -25.06 -12.99 1.64
N PHE A 50 -24.33 -12.67 0.57
CA PHE A 50 -22.94 -12.32 0.63
C PHE A 50 -22.70 -11.02 1.41
N SER A 51 -23.48 -9.96 1.11
CA SER A 51 -23.39 -8.71 1.86
C SER A 51 -23.75 -8.89 3.32
N LEU A 52 -24.80 -9.67 3.62
CA LEU A 52 -25.26 -9.89 4.99
C LEU A 52 -24.26 -10.71 5.82
N ILE A 53 -23.72 -11.80 5.25
CA ILE A 53 -22.76 -12.67 5.94
C ILE A 53 -21.44 -11.94 6.15
N THR A 54 -20.96 -11.17 5.17
CA THR A 54 -19.72 -10.42 5.30
C THR A 54 -19.86 -9.36 6.39
N LEU A 55 -20.95 -8.57 6.37
CA LEU A 55 -21.20 -7.55 7.38
C LEU A 55 -21.31 -8.14 8.80
N LEU A 56 -22.14 -9.18 8.98
CA LEU A 56 -22.32 -9.83 10.28
C LEU A 56 -21.03 -10.52 10.76
N GLY A 57 -20.25 -11.10 9.85
CA GLY A 57 -18.96 -11.71 10.14
C GLY A 57 -17.98 -10.69 10.67
N THR A 58 -17.79 -9.56 9.98
CA THR A 58 -16.87 -8.50 10.41
C THR A 58 -17.28 -7.89 11.74
N LEU A 59 -18.58 -7.67 11.97
CA LEU A 59 -19.10 -7.17 13.24
C LEU A 59 -18.87 -8.17 14.39
N ALA A 60 -19.08 -9.46 14.14
CA ALA A 60 -18.83 -10.50 15.13
C ALA A 60 -17.34 -10.60 15.48
N LEU A 61 -16.43 -10.54 14.50
CA LEU A 61 -14.98 -10.58 14.77
C LEU A 61 -14.51 -9.37 15.59
N LYS A 62 -14.99 -8.16 15.25
CA LYS A 62 -14.70 -6.95 16.03
C LYS A 62 -15.20 -7.06 17.47
N ALA A 63 -16.40 -7.59 17.68
CA ALA A 63 -16.95 -7.79 19.02
C ALA A 63 -16.19 -8.86 19.84
N LEU A 64 -15.57 -9.83 19.17
CA LEU A 64 -14.79 -10.92 19.78
C LEU A 64 -13.29 -10.60 19.93
N GLY A 65 -12.82 -9.45 19.43
CA GLY A 65 -11.40 -9.05 19.50
C GLY A 65 -10.45 -9.97 18.74
N LEU A 66 -10.93 -10.64 17.68
CA LEU A 66 -10.14 -11.59 16.90
C LEU A 66 -9.45 -10.90 15.72
N PRO A 67 -8.20 -11.26 15.38
CA PRO A 67 -7.48 -10.67 14.25
C PRO A 67 -8.14 -11.00 12.91
N ASP A 68 -8.04 -10.08 11.94
CA ASP A 68 -8.67 -10.19 10.61
C ASP A 68 -8.21 -11.41 9.80
N SER A 69 -7.02 -11.94 10.09
CA SER A 69 -6.51 -13.20 9.54
C SER A 69 -7.39 -14.42 9.87
N THR A 70 -8.21 -14.34 10.92
CA THR A 70 -9.05 -15.45 11.39
C THR A 70 -10.11 -15.82 10.36
N LEU A 71 -10.77 -14.82 9.74
CA LEU A 71 -11.76 -15.04 8.66
C LEU A 71 -11.13 -15.75 7.46
N ARG A 72 -9.91 -15.34 7.08
CA ARG A 72 -9.15 -15.96 5.98
C ARG A 72 -8.87 -17.43 6.26
N TRP A 73 -8.36 -17.76 7.45
CA TRP A 73 -8.07 -19.16 7.83
C TRP A 73 -9.33 -20.02 7.92
N VAL A 74 -10.43 -19.49 8.47
CA VAL A 74 -11.73 -20.19 8.49
C VAL A 74 -12.21 -20.50 7.07
N GLY A 75 -12.07 -19.54 6.14
CA GLY A 75 -12.41 -19.72 4.73
C GLY A 75 -11.55 -20.79 4.03
N ILE A 76 -10.24 -20.78 4.27
CA ILE A 76 -9.31 -21.79 3.72
C ILE A 76 -9.62 -23.19 4.26
N ILE A 77 -9.85 -23.33 5.57
CA ILE A 77 -10.21 -24.61 6.20
C ILE A 77 -11.50 -25.15 5.60
N MET A 78 -12.52 -24.30 5.43
CA MET A 78 -13.78 -24.69 4.80
C MET A 78 -13.58 -25.15 3.35
N LEU A 79 -12.76 -24.44 2.56
CA LEU A 79 -12.48 -24.77 1.16
C LEU A 79 -11.69 -26.08 1.03
N VAL A 80 -10.75 -26.36 1.93
CA VAL A 80 -10.05 -27.65 2.02
C VAL A 80 -11.03 -28.78 2.34
N LEU A 81 -11.93 -28.59 3.31
CA LEU A 81 -12.95 -29.59 3.65
C LEU A 81 -13.85 -29.94 2.45
N VAL A 82 -14.29 -28.93 1.70
CA VAL A 82 -15.07 -29.13 0.46
C VAL A 82 -14.25 -29.86 -0.60
N GLY A 83 -13.00 -29.45 -0.83
CA GLY A 83 -12.10 -30.08 -1.80
C GLY A 83 -11.83 -31.56 -1.50
N VAL A 84 -11.55 -31.90 -0.23
CA VAL A 84 -11.36 -33.29 0.20
C VAL A 84 -12.66 -34.09 0.09
N GLY A 85 -13.81 -33.49 0.43
CA GLY A 85 -15.13 -34.11 0.30
C GLY A 85 -15.47 -34.51 -1.14
N MET A 86 -15.06 -33.70 -2.12
CA MET A 86 -15.23 -34.02 -3.55
C MET A 86 -14.29 -35.14 -4.04
N LEU A 87 -13.13 -35.31 -3.42
CA LEU A 87 -12.15 -36.34 -3.78
C LEU A 87 -12.50 -37.72 -3.20
N VAL A 88 -13.08 -37.74 -1.99
CA VAL A 88 -13.44 -38.95 -1.26
C VAL A 88 -14.94 -38.94 -0.90
N PRO A 89 -15.82 -39.54 -1.73
CA PRO A 89 -17.27 -39.52 -1.51
C PRO A 89 -17.70 -40.09 -0.14
N LYS A 90 -16.93 -41.03 0.42
CA LYS A 90 -17.18 -41.59 1.76
C LYS A 90 -16.96 -40.57 2.89
N LEU A 91 -16.04 -39.63 2.70
CA LEU A 91 -15.74 -38.59 3.69
C LEU A 91 -16.78 -37.47 3.63
N GLY A 92 -17.31 -37.15 2.45
CA GLY A 92 -18.43 -36.22 2.28
C GLY A 92 -19.64 -36.62 3.14
N HIS A 93 -20.03 -37.90 3.11
CA HIS A 93 -21.12 -38.38 3.97
C HIS A 93 -20.82 -38.35 5.47
N LEU A 94 -19.53 -38.46 5.87
CA LEU A 94 -19.11 -38.35 7.26
C LEU A 94 -19.20 -36.91 7.77
N ILE A 95 -18.84 -35.94 6.91
CA ILE A 95 -18.93 -34.50 7.18
C ILE A 95 -20.40 -34.04 7.20
N GLU A 96 -21.26 -34.62 6.35
CA GLU A 96 -22.70 -34.35 6.33
C GLU A 96 -23.46 -34.99 7.49
N ALA A 97 -22.98 -36.11 8.05
CA ALA A 97 -23.64 -36.84 9.13
C ALA A 97 -24.03 -35.99 10.37
N PRO A 98 -23.19 -35.09 10.92
CA PRO A 98 -23.58 -34.19 12.00
C PRO A 98 -24.63 -33.15 11.55
N PHE A 99 -24.57 -32.67 10.31
CA PHE A 99 -25.57 -31.75 9.75
C PHE A 99 -26.91 -32.43 9.45
N GLN A 100 -26.94 -33.75 9.23
CA GLN A 100 -28.19 -34.50 9.09
C GLN A 100 -28.98 -34.67 10.40
N ARG A 101 -28.36 -34.36 11.56
CA ARG A 101 -29.07 -34.29 12.85
C ARG A 101 -29.81 -32.96 13.04
N LEU A 102 -29.47 -31.91 12.28
CA LEU A 102 -30.33 -30.74 12.19
C LEU A 102 -31.62 -31.15 11.45
N PRO A 103 -32.81 -30.70 11.90
CA PRO A 103 -34.05 -31.05 11.24
C PRO A 103 -33.97 -30.63 9.78
N ARG A 104 -33.98 -31.61 8.86
CA ARG A 104 -33.90 -31.36 7.43
C ARG A 104 -34.98 -30.34 7.08
N LEU A 105 -34.55 -29.17 6.59
CA LEU A 105 -35.39 -28.16 5.95
C LEU A 105 -35.93 -28.67 4.58
N THR A 106 -36.24 -29.96 4.47
CA THR A 106 -36.79 -30.63 3.28
C THR A 106 -38.20 -30.16 2.94
N VAL A 107 -38.92 -29.56 3.90
CA VAL A 107 -40.21 -28.89 3.68
C VAL A 107 -40.02 -27.57 2.91
N LEU A 108 -38.86 -26.93 3.01
CA LEU A 108 -38.51 -25.76 2.21
C LEU A 108 -37.96 -26.15 0.83
N GLN A 109 -37.21 -27.26 0.70
CA GLN A 109 -36.70 -27.74 -0.60
C GLN A 109 -37.81 -28.20 -1.56
N THR A 110 -38.87 -28.83 -1.06
CA THR A 110 -40.01 -29.24 -1.91
C THR A 110 -40.92 -28.06 -2.27
N LYS A 111 -41.01 -27.04 -1.40
CA LYS A 111 -41.75 -25.79 -1.68
C LYS A 111 -40.94 -24.80 -2.53
N ALA A 112 -39.63 -24.99 -2.64
CA ALA A 112 -38.71 -24.23 -3.48
C ALA A 112 -38.78 -24.62 -4.97
N ARG A 113 -39.60 -25.59 -5.38
CA ARG A 113 -39.77 -26.00 -6.79
C ARG A 113 -40.53 -25.01 -7.68
N GLY A 114 -40.91 -23.85 -7.13
CA GLY A 114 -41.55 -22.75 -7.88
C GLY A 114 -41.09 -21.34 -7.49
N LYS A 115 -40.09 -21.22 -6.60
CA LYS A 115 -39.48 -19.94 -6.14
C LYS A 115 -37.97 -20.13 -5.81
N GLY A 116 -37.35 -21.18 -6.31
CA GLY A 116 -36.14 -21.78 -5.72
C GLY A 116 -34.82 -21.06 -5.98
N GLY A 117 -34.76 -20.20 -6.99
CA GLY A 117 -33.52 -19.52 -7.35
C GLY A 117 -32.91 -18.66 -6.23
N PHE A 118 -33.74 -17.90 -5.50
CA PHE A 118 -33.26 -16.99 -4.45
C PHE A 118 -32.70 -17.70 -3.23
N LEU A 119 -33.34 -18.79 -2.79
CA LEU A 119 -32.90 -19.61 -1.66
C LEU A 119 -31.60 -20.36 -1.97
N VAL A 120 -31.48 -20.87 -3.20
CA VAL A 120 -30.24 -21.50 -3.66
C VAL A 120 -29.12 -20.47 -3.76
N GLY A 121 -29.42 -19.26 -4.27
CA GLY A 121 -28.48 -18.15 -4.27
C GLY A 121 -28.02 -17.76 -2.87
N LEU A 122 -28.94 -17.76 -1.90
CA LEU A 122 -28.64 -17.48 -0.49
C LEU A 122 -27.65 -18.48 0.10
N ALA A 123 -27.85 -19.78 -0.16
CA ALA A 123 -26.94 -20.82 0.31
C ALA A 123 -25.56 -20.75 -0.36
N LEU A 124 -25.51 -20.41 -1.65
CA LEU A 124 -24.26 -20.32 -2.42
C LEU A 124 -23.43 -19.08 -2.08
N GLY A 125 -24.06 -17.97 -1.66
CA GLY A 125 -23.36 -16.74 -1.26
C GLY A 125 -22.37 -16.94 -0.11
N ALA A 126 -22.69 -17.82 0.85
CA ALA A 126 -21.81 -18.16 1.96
C ALA A 126 -20.50 -18.83 1.51
N VAL A 127 -20.56 -19.62 0.43
CA VAL A 127 -19.42 -20.34 -0.14
C VAL A 127 -18.51 -19.41 -0.96
N TYR A 128 -19.03 -18.27 -1.40
CA TYR A 128 -18.30 -17.28 -2.20
C TYR A 128 -17.35 -16.39 -1.39
N VAL A 129 -17.63 -16.19 -0.10
CA VAL A 129 -16.90 -15.27 0.79
C VAL A 129 -15.37 -15.50 0.80
N PRO A 130 -14.84 -16.74 0.86
CA PRO A 130 -13.39 -16.98 0.89
C PRO A 130 -12.67 -16.64 -0.43
N CYS A 131 -13.42 -16.54 -1.53
CA CYS A 131 -12.89 -16.56 -2.89
C CYS A 131 -12.86 -15.18 -3.55
N ALA A 132 -13.47 -14.16 -2.93
CA ALA A 132 -13.58 -12.81 -3.47
C ALA A 132 -12.60 -11.79 -2.81
N GLY A 133 -11.61 -12.30 -2.07
CA GLY A 133 -10.53 -11.61 -1.34
C GLY A 133 -10.44 -10.08 -1.46
N PRO A 134 -9.56 -9.50 -2.29
CA PRO A 134 -9.29 -8.05 -2.26
C PRO A 134 -10.47 -7.16 -2.70
N VAL A 135 -11.30 -7.66 -3.62
CA VAL A 135 -12.47 -6.90 -4.13
C VAL A 135 -13.55 -6.79 -3.03
N LEU A 136 -13.66 -7.83 -2.21
CA LEU A 136 -14.53 -7.84 -1.05
C LEU A 136 -14.12 -6.83 0.01
N ALA A 137 -12.83 -6.66 0.26
CA ALA A 137 -12.33 -5.67 1.21
C ALA A 137 -12.77 -4.26 0.78
N ALA A 138 -12.62 -3.92 -0.50
CA ALA A 138 -13.05 -2.64 -1.04
C ALA A 138 -14.57 -2.40 -0.94
N VAL A 139 -15.40 -3.41 -1.24
CA VAL A 139 -16.88 -3.30 -1.14
C VAL A 139 -17.35 -3.29 0.32
N THR A 140 -16.71 -4.04 1.20
CA THR A 140 -17.04 -4.11 2.63
C THR A 140 -16.67 -2.81 3.34
N VAL A 141 -15.52 -2.22 3.02
CA VAL A 141 -15.12 -0.89 3.49
C VAL A 141 -16.12 0.16 3.02
N ALA A 142 -16.50 0.14 1.74
CA ALA A 142 -17.52 1.05 1.20
C ALA A 142 -18.93 0.84 1.79
N GLY A 143 -19.23 -0.35 2.32
CA GLY A 143 -20.49 -0.66 2.99
C GLY A 143 -20.48 -0.37 4.50
N ALA A 144 -19.30 -0.36 5.12
CA ALA A 144 -19.12 -0.13 6.56
C ALA A 144 -19.11 1.36 6.94
N THR A 145 -18.88 2.26 5.98
CA THR A 145 -18.88 3.72 6.18
C THR A 145 -20.28 4.33 6.32
N GLY A 146 -21.35 3.54 6.25
CA GLY A 146 -22.72 4.00 6.55
C GLY A 146 -23.38 4.87 5.46
N ASP A 147 -22.61 5.40 4.50
CA ASP A 147 -23.14 6.08 3.33
C ASP A 147 -23.61 5.06 2.29
N ILE A 148 -24.88 4.65 2.37
CA ILE A 148 -25.57 3.95 1.27
C ILE A 148 -25.88 4.98 0.17
N GLY A 149 -24.82 5.53 -0.42
CA GLY A 149 -24.90 6.43 -1.57
C GLY A 149 -25.27 5.68 -2.84
N TRP A 150 -25.80 6.41 -3.83
CA TRP A 150 -26.14 5.86 -5.15
C TRP A 150 -24.96 5.18 -5.85
N ASN A 151 -23.74 5.61 -5.53
CA ASN A 151 -22.49 5.07 -6.06
C ASN A 151 -22.24 3.60 -5.64
N THR A 152 -22.49 3.24 -4.37
CA THR A 152 -22.31 1.88 -3.84
C THR A 152 -23.34 0.91 -4.46
N VAL A 153 -24.57 1.38 -4.65
CA VAL A 153 -25.63 0.61 -5.33
C VAL A 153 -25.25 0.34 -6.78
N VAL A 154 -24.80 1.37 -7.51
CA VAL A 154 -24.37 1.25 -8.92
C VAL A 154 -23.19 0.28 -9.05
N LEU A 155 -22.19 0.39 -8.17
CA LEU A 155 -21.03 -0.52 -8.15
C LEU A 155 -21.46 -1.98 -7.90
N THR A 156 -22.31 -2.21 -6.90
CA THR A 156 -22.79 -3.55 -6.51
C THR A 156 -23.62 -4.19 -7.63
N VAL A 157 -24.51 -3.42 -8.25
CA VAL A 157 -25.34 -3.89 -9.38
C VAL A 157 -24.46 -4.21 -10.59
N ALA A 158 -23.49 -3.34 -10.92
CA ALA A 158 -22.59 -3.56 -12.03
C ALA A 158 -21.68 -4.79 -11.82
N PHE A 159 -21.18 -4.98 -10.59
CA PHE A 159 -20.42 -6.18 -10.20
C PHE A 159 -21.25 -7.46 -10.33
N ALA A 160 -22.50 -7.45 -9.86
CA ALA A 160 -23.40 -8.59 -9.98
C ALA A 160 -23.70 -8.93 -11.46
N ILE A 161 -23.89 -7.92 -12.32
CA ILE A 161 -24.08 -8.10 -13.76
C ILE A 161 -22.80 -8.69 -14.39
N GLY A 162 -21.63 -8.17 -14.02
CA GLY A 162 -20.33 -8.63 -14.50
C GLY A 162 -20.07 -10.11 -14.16
N ALA A 163 -20.33 -10.51 -12.92
CA ALA A 163 -20.15 -11.90 -12.47
C ALA A 163 -21.14 -12.88 -13.13
N SER A 164 -22.32 -12.40 -13.51
CA SER A 164 -23.35 -13.22 -14.16
C SER A 164 -23.05 -13.53 -15.63
N ALA A 165 -22.29 -12.67 -16.31
CA ALA A 165 -22.04 -12.82 -17.75
C ALA A 165 -21.21 -14.08 -18.10
N PRO A 166 -20.08 -14.38 -17.43
CA PRO A 166 -19.35 -15.63 -17.65
C PRO A 166 -20.18 -16.87 -17.35
N MET A 167 -20.98 -16.86 -16.28
CA MET A 167 -21.84 -17.99 -15.90
C MET A 167 -22.86 -18.33 -16.99
N LEU A 168 -23.45 -17.33 -17.63
CA LEU A 168 -24.39 -17.53 -18.74
C LEU A 168 -23.73 -18.13 -19.99
N VAL A 169 -22.48 -17.75 -20.26
CA VAL A 169 -21.69 -18.31 -21.38
C VAL A 169 -21.36 -19.78 -21.10
N PHE A 170 -20.86 -20.08 -19.90
CA PHE A 170 -20.55 -21.45 -19.50
C PHE A 170 -21.79 -22.36 -19.44
N ALA A 171 -22.95 -21.81 -19.05
CA ALA A 171 -24.20 -22.56 -19.06
C ALA A 171 -24.62 -23.04 -20.45
N LYS A 172 -24.52 -22.16 -21.46
CA LYS A 172 -24.81 -22.53 -22.85
C LYS A 172 -23.81 -23.55 -23.40
N ILE A 173 -22.56 -23.50 -22.95
CA ILE A 173 -21.53 -24.47 -23.35
C ILE A 173 -21.80 -25.83 -22.69
N GLY A 174 -22.22 -25.85 -21.42
CA GLY A 174 -22.55 -27.06 -20.67
C GLY A 174 -23.69 -27.87 -21.28
N ASP A 175 -24.75 -27.21 -21.76
CA ASP A 175 -25.85 -27.85 -22.50
C ASP A 175 -25.37 -28.54 -23.79
N ARG A 176 -24.29 -28.03 -24.40
CA ARG A 176 -23.75 -28.54 -25.66
C ARG A 176 -22.79 -29.71 -25.47
N ILE A 177 -22.11 -29.76 -24.32
CA ILE A 177 -21.10 -30.78 -23.99
C ILE A 177 -21.73 -32.03 -23.35
N GLY A 178 -23.00 -31.97 -22.95
CA GLY A 178 -23.69 -33.12 -22.35
C GLY A 178 -23.03 -33.52 -21.04
N ALA A 179 -23.17 -32.66 -20.02
CA ALA A 179 -22.70 -32.92 -18.66
C ALA A 179 -23.50 -34.04 -17.97
N GLY A 180 -23.45 -35.25 -18.53
CA GLY A 180 -23.83 -36.46 -17.81
C GLY A 180 -22.85 -36.72 -16.68
N HIS A 181 -23.35 -37.33 -15.59
CA HIS A 181 -22.69 -37.78 -14.34
C HIS A 181 -21.29 -38.42 -14.52
N ASN A 182 -20.30 -37.66 -14.98
CA ASN A 182 -18.96 -38.16 -15.21
C ASN A 182 -18.13 -37.86 -13.96
N THR A 183 -17.87 -38.92 -13.18
CA THR A 183 -17.09 -38.90 -11.93
C THR A 183 -15.71 -38.28 -12.12
N SER A 184 -15.18 -38.31 -13.35
CA SER A 184 -13.91 -37.68 -13.74
C SER A 184 -13.94 -36.16 -13.60
N VAL A 185 -15.06 -35.51 -13.93
CA VAL A 185 -15.21 -34.04 -13.87
C VAL A 185 -15.20 -33.57 -12.41
N HIS A 186 -15.91 -34.27 -11.52
CA HIS A 186 -15.89 -33.96 -10.09
C HIS A 186 -14.52 -34.17 -9.45
N ARG A 187 -13.77 -35.19 -9.88
CA ARG A 187 -12.41 -35.46 -9.38
C ARG A 187 -11.42 -34.39 -9.82
N VAL A 188 -11.47 -33.96 -11.09
CA VAL A 188 -10.62 -32.89 -11.62
C VAL A 188 -10.95 -31.56 -10.93
N ALA A 189 -12.23 -31.24 -10.75
CA ALA A 189 -12.66 -30.04 -10.02
C ALA A 189 -12.17 -30.04 -8.56
N GLY A 190 -12.29 -31.16 -7.85
CA GLY A 190 -11.79 -31.28 -6.48
C GLY A 190 -10.27 -31.10 -6.36
N ILE A 191 -9.49 -31.64 -7.31
CA ILE A 191 -8.03 -31.45 -7.36
C ILE A 191 -7.68 -29.98 -7.58
N VAL A 192 -8.36 -29.29 -8.50
CA VAL A 192 -8.14 -27.86 -8.77
C VAL A 192 -8.44 -27.00 -7.53
N VAL A 193 -9.53 -27.29 -6.80
CA VAL A 193 -9.86 -26.59 -5.54
C VAL A 193 -8.78 -26.79 -4.48
N LEU A 194 -8.29 -28.01 -4.30
CA LEU A 194 -7.25 -28.29 -3.31
C LEU A 194 -5.93 -27.62 -3.66
N VAL A 195 -5.52 -27.64 -4.92
CA VAL A 195 -4.33 -26.92 -5.39
C VAL A 195 -4.47 -25.41 -5.12
N LEU A 196 -5.65 -24.85 -5.37
CA LEU A 196 -5.93 -23.44 -5.08
C LEU A 196 -5.95 -23.12 -3.58
N ALA A 197 -6.50 -24.01 -2.76
CA ALA A 197 -6.49 -23.87 -1.29
C ALA A 197 -5.05 -23.80 -0.77
N VAL A 198 -4.20 -24.70 -1.26
CA VAL A 198 -2.77 -24.72 -0.94
C VAL A 198 -2.09 -23.45 -1.46
N ALA A 199 -2.40 -23.01 -2.68
CA ALA A 199 -1.88 -21.76 -3.23
C ALA A 199 -2.26 -20.53 -2.36
N LEU A 200 -3.48 -20.49 -1.81
CA LEU A 200 -3.94 -19.42 -0.90
C LEU A 200 -3.23 -19.43 0.47
N VAL A 201 -2.76 -20.59 0.94
CA VAL A 201 -1.95 -20.68 2.17
C VAL A 201 -0.56 -20.05 1.95
N PHE A 202 -0.01 -20.14 0.74
CA PHE A 202 1.31 -19.58 0.39
C PHE A 202 1.24 -18.17 -0.24
N ASP A 203 0.08 -17.51 -0.19
CA ASP A 203 -0.14 -16.20 -0.86
C ASP A 203 0.21 -16.21 -2.36
N ALA A 204 0.20 -17.38 -3.00
CA ALA A 204 0.60 -17.54 -4.38
C ALA A 204 -0.29 -16.77 -5.37
N PRO A 205 -1.62 -16.62 -5.18
CA PRO A 205 -2.44 -15.77 -6.04
C PRO A 205 -2.04 -14.30 -5.99
N ALA A 206 -1.61 -13.81 -4.82
CA ALA A 206 -1.08 -12.45 -4.68
C ALA A 206 0.30 -12.33 -5.34
N ALA A 207 1.16 -13.36 -5.23
CA ALA A 207 2.44 -13.42 -5.94
C ALA A 207 2.25 -13.49 -7.46
N VAL A 208 1.25 -14.23 -7.95
CA VAL A 208 0.90 -14.33 -9.37
C VAL A 208 0.25 -13.04 -9.87
N GLN A 209 -0.60 -12.38 -9.08
CA GLN A 209 -1.12 -11.04 -9.42
C GLN A 209 0.01 -10.00 -9.50
N ARG A 210 1.04 -10.09 -8.66
CA ARG A 210 2.25 -9.25 -8.76
C ARG A 210 3.18 -9.64 -9.92
N ALA A 211 3.11 -10.87 -10.40
CA ALA A 211 3.94 -11.38 -11.49
C ALA A 211 3.26 -11.32 -12.88
N LEU A 212 1.94 -11.13 -12.93
CA LEU A 212 1.20 -10.93 -14.17
C LEU A 212 1.41 -9.48 -14.63
N PRO A 213 1.82 -9.24 -15.89
CA PRO A 213 1.93 -7.89 -16.43
C PRO A 213 0.60 -7.15 -16.31
N ASP A 214 0.62 -5.92 -15.76
CA ASP A 214 -0.54 -5.03 -15.66
C ASP A 214 -1.06 -4.66 -17.07
N TRP A 215 -1.86 -5.55 -17.67
CA TRP A 215 -2.59 -5.29 -18.91
C TRP A 215 -3.64 -4.19 -18.74
N THR A 216 -3.96 -3.84 -17.49
CA THR A 216 -4.78 -2.68 -17.10
C THR A 216 -3.98 -1.38 -16.99
N ALA A 217 -2.64 -1.40 -16.95
CA ALA A 217 -1.82 -0.19 -16.86
C ALA A 217 -2.03 0.74 -18.07
N GLY A 218 -2.31 0.20 -19.26
CA GLY A 218 -2.62 1.03 -20.43
C GLY A 218 -3.91 1.85 -20.27
N VAL A 219 -4.92 1.28 -19.60
CA VAL A 219 -6.19 1.95 -19.31
C VAL A 219 -6.04 2.88 -18.09
N GLN A 220 -5.26 2.46 -17.09
CA GLN A 220 -4.99 3.24 -15.88
C GLN A 220 -4.07 4.44 -16.14
N LYS A 221 -3.18 4.37 -17.14
CA LYS A 221 -2.30 5.45 -17.57
C LYS A 221 -3.06 6.53 -18.36
N GLN A 222 -4.03 6.13 -19.19
CA GLN A 222 -4.94 7.09 -19.87
C GLN A 222 -5.95 7.75 -18.91
N LEU A 223 -6.24 7.12 -17.77
CA LEU A 223 -7.10 7.68 -16.73
C LEU A 223 -6.32 8.47 -15.67
N GLY A 224 -5.02 8.15 -15.47
CA GLY A 224 -4.14 8.78 -14.48
C GLY A 224 -3.48 10.08 -14.92
N GLU A 225 -3.48 10.40 -16.22
CA GLU A 225 -2.90 11.65 -16.77
C GLU A 225 -3.87 12.84 -16.81
N ASN A 226 -5.14 12.65 -16.40
CA ASN A 226 -6.09 13.76 -16.27
C ASN A 226 -6.18 14.20 -14.80
N GLU A 227 -5.69 15.41 -14.53
CA GLU A 227 -5.70 16.07 -13.21
C GLU A 227 -7.11 16.15 -12.60
N HIS A 228 -8.14 16.26 -13.45
CA HIS A 228 -9.56 16.26 -13.04
C HIS A 228 -10.08 14.87 -12.60
N ILE A 229 -9.42 13.80 -13.02
CA ILE A 229 -9.80 12.42 -12.68
C ILE A 229 -9.17 12.00 -11.34
N GLN A 230 -7.98 12.52 -11.01
CA GLN A 230 -7.42 12.40 -9.66
C GLN A 230 -8.37 13.00 -8.62
N ASP A 231 -8.92 14.18 -8.87
CA ASP A 231 -9.82 14.93 -7.98
C ASP A 231 -11.18 14.22 -7.76
N VAL A 232 -11.67 13.51 -8.77
CA VAL A 232 -12.91 12.72 -8.69
C VAL A 232 -12.67 11.32 -8.08
N LEU A 233 -11.47 10.75 -8.25
CA LEU A 233 -11.09 9.47 -7.63
C LEU A 233 -10.75 9.63 -6.14
N THR A 234 -10.21 10.77 -5.72
CA THR A 234 -10.14 11.17 -4.30
C THR A 234 -11.53 11.53 -3.78
N GLY A 235 -12.35 12.26 -4.56
CA GLY A 235 -13.75 12.56 -4.18
C GLY A 235 -14.67 11.33 -4.04
N ALA A 236 -14.35 10.19 -4.69
CA ALA A 236 -15.08 8.93 -4.55
C ALA A 236 -14.52 8.01 -3.44
N ARG A 237 -13.30 8.27 -2.95
CA ARG A 237 -12.74 7.65 -1.75
C ARG A 237 -13.08 8.54 -0.57
N GLY A 238 -14.33 8.41 -0.10
CA GLY A 238 -14.83 8.94 1.18
C GLY A 238 -14.03 10.13 1.72
N ALA A 239 -14.18 11.30 1.09
CA ALA A 239 -13.67 12.53 1.66
C ALA A 239 -14.35 12.72 3.01
N SER A 240 -13.61 12.55 4.11
CA SER A 240 -13.95 13.23 5.34
C SER A 240 -14.00 14.73 5.01
N GLU A 241 -15.00 15.42 5.55
CA GLU A 241 -15.12 16.87 5.41
C GLU A 241 -13.84 17.53 5.98
N GLY A 242 -12.93 17.96 5.10
CA GLY A 242 -11.74 18.72 5.48
C GLY A 242 -10.54 18.45 4.58
N THR A 243 -10.62 18.70 3.27
CA THR A 243 -9.42 18.59 2.42
C THR A 243 -8.46 19.72 2.75
N LEU A 244 -7.38 19.38 3.47
CA LEU A 244 -6.22 20.23 3.77
C LEU A 244 -5.57 20.88 2.53
N ASP A 245 -6.01 20.48 1.34
CA ASP A 245 -5.51 20.90 0.03
C ASP A 245 -5.55 22.41 -0.23
N HIS A 246 -6.52 23.13 0.33
CA HIS A 246 -6.62 24.58 0.15
C HIS A 246 -5.51 25.37 0.85
N CYS A 247 -4.78 24.74 1.78
CA CYS A 247 -3.61 25.30 2.45
C CYS A 247 -2.28 24.83 1.88
N ARG A 248 -2.29 24.00 0.83
CA ARG A 248 -1.03 23.54 0.21
C ARG A 248 -0.44 24.67 -0.62
N GLY A 249 0.85 24.96 -0.40
CA GLY A 249 1.55 26.03 -1.10
C GLY A 249 1.18 27.45 -0.65
N THR A 250 0.51 27.59 0.51
CA THR A 250 0.43 28.88 1.18
C THR A 250 1.82 29.32 1.67
N ASP A 251 1.96 30.61 1.97
CA ASP A 251 3.23 31.14 2.47
C ASP A 251 3.61 30.42 3.79
N PRO A 252 4.76 29.71 3.83
CA PRO A 252 5.18 29.01 5.03
C PRO A 252 5.44 29.95 6.21
N ALA A 253 5.58 31.26 6.00
CA ALA A 253 5.79 32.24 7.07
C ALA A 253 4.50 32.77 7.71
N GLU A 254 3.31 32.38 7.20
CA GLU A 254 2.02 32.89 7.68
C GLU A 254 1.09 31.78 8.21
N LEU A 255 0.38 32.06 9.31
CA LEU A 255 -0.64 31.14 9.82
C LEU A 255 -1.86 31.12 8.89
N SER A 256 -2.22 29.92 8.44
CA SER A 256 -3.46 29.64 7.72
C SER A 256 -4.49 29.00 8.68
N ASP A 257 -5.77 28.88 8.28
CA ASP A 257 -6.75 28.02 8.98
C ASP A 257 -7.22 26.96 7.98
N CYS A 258 -6.67 25.75 8.13
CA CYS A 258 -6.83 24.66 7.17
C CYS A 258 -7.92 23.67 7.58
N GLY A 259 -8.68 23.98 8.64
CA GLY A 259 -9.62 23.07 9.26
C GLY A 259 -8.98 22.19 10.35
N PRO A 260 -9.77 21.27 10.93
CA PRO A 260 -9.31 20.38 11.98
C PRO A 260 -8.23 19.42 11.47
N ALA A 261 -7.25 19.12 12.31
CA ALA A 261 -6.28 18.07 12.01
C ALA A 261 -6.97 16.70 11.96
N PRO A 262 -6.74 15.87 10.93
CA PRO A 262 -7.22 14.50 10.92
C PRO A 262 -6.68 13.72 12.11
N GLU A 263 -7.52 12.87 12.70
CA GLU A 263 -7.07 11.99 13.79
C GLU A 263 -6.04 10.97 13.28
N PHE A 264 -5.20 10.52 14.20
CA PHE A 264 -4.24 9.46 13.89
C PHE A 264 -4.95 8.10 13.83
N GLU A 265 -4.85 7.44 12.69
CA GLU A 265 -5.49 6.14 12.41
C GLU A 265 -4.48 5.12 11.90
N GLY A 266 -4.62 3.86 12.31
CA GLY A 266 -3.77 2.76 11.83
C GLY A 266 -2.31 2.81 12.27
N LEU A 267 -1.97 3.67 13.24
CA LEU A 267 -0.61 3.78 13.76
C LEU A 267 -0.26 2.60 14.68
N GLU A 268 0.88 1.98 14.41
CA GLU A 268 1.45 0.88 15.17
C GLU A 268 2.87 1.23 15.67
N GLY A 269 3.48 0.36 16.48
CA GLY A 269 4.91 0.47 16.80
C GLY A 269 5.33 1.81 17.39
N TRP A 270 4.71 2.22 18.50
CA TRP A 270 5.08 3.48 19.16
C TRP A 270 6.45 3.39 19.84
N PHE A 271 7.28 4.40 19.59
CA PHE A 271 8.61 4.58 20.18
C PHE A 271 8.70 5.93 20.91
N ASN A 272 9.64 6.06 21.85
CA ASN A 272 9.86 7.27 22.64
C ASN A 272 8.62 7.78 23.42
N THR A 273 7.65 6.91 23.67
CA THR A 273 6.46 7.19 24.48
C THR A 273 5.95 5.91 25.14
N ASP A 274 5.33 6.03 26.31
CA ASP A 274 4.71 4.91 27.03
C ASP A 274 3.30 4.56 26.50
N ALA A 275 2.66 5.49 25.78
CA ALA A 275 1.31 5.35 25.25
C ALA A 275 1.14 6.07 23.89
N PRO A 276 0.17 5.64 23.07
CA PRO A 276 -0.18 6.35 21.83
C PRO A 276 -0.52 7.82 22.10
N VAL A 277 0.08 8.70 21.30
CA VAL A 277 -0.12 10.15 21.37
C VAL A 277 -1.22 10.55 20.40
N LYS A 278 -2.03 11.56 20.74
CA LYS A 278 -3.06 12.11 19.85
C LYS A 278 -2.62 13.45 19.26
N VAL A 279 -3.17 13.80 18.10
CA VAL A 279 -2.86 15.07 17.45
C VAL A 279 -3.36 16.27 18.25
N ASN A 280 -4.54 16.14 18.89
CA ASN A 280 -5.19 17.22 19.62
C ASN A 280 -5.34 16.89 21.11
N GLU A 281 -4.42 17.40 21.94
CA GLU A 281 -4.48 17.30 23.41
C GLU A 281 -4.32 18.66 24.10
N GLY A 282 -4.76 19.76 23.46
CA GLY A 282 -4.61 21.10 24.03
C GLY A 282 -3.18 21.65 23.99
N LYS A 283 -2.31 21.05 23.17
CA LYS A 283 -0.93 21.47 22.92
C LYS A 283 -0.77 21.91 21.47
N VAL A 284 0.23 22.73 21.21
CA VAL A 284 0.67 22.99 19.84
C VAL A 284 1.39 21.74 19.35
N THR A 285 0.91 21.10 18.28
CA THR A 285 1.46 19.82 17.80
C THR A 285 2.09 20.00 16.42
N LEU A 286 3.36 19.60 16.26
CA LEU A 286 4.00 19.43 14.96
C LEU A 286 3.92 17.95 14.58
N VAL A 287 3.17 17.64 13.52
CA VAL A 287 3.13 16.30 12.93
C VAL A 287 4.22 16.23 11.86
N ASP A 288 5.16 15.30 12.03
CA ASP A 288 6.35 15.14 11.18
C ASP A 288 6.28 13.81 10.43
N PHE A 289 5.98 13.84 9.13
CA PHE A 289 6.00 12.66 8.26
C PHE A 289 7.41 12.41 7.74
N TRP A 290 7.98 11.26 8.09
CA TRP A 290 9.36 10.92 7.77
C TRP A 290 9.53 9.44 7.40
N ALA A 291 10.66 9.13 6.76
CA ALA A 291 11.15 7.78 6.51
C ALA A 291 12.63 7.76 6.88
N TYR A 292 13.13 6.70 7.52
CA TYR A 292 14.45 6.79 8.12
C TYR A 292 15.59 6.76 7.08
N ALA A 293 15.39 6.11 5.93
CA ALA A 293 16.38 6.08 4.85
C ALA A 293 16.31 7.33 3.93
N CYS A 294 15.30 8.17 4.10
CA CYS A 294 15.14 9.43 3.35
C CYS A 294 16.13 10.48 3.85
N ILE A 295 17.03 10.95 2.97
CA ILE A 295 18.05 11.94 3.37
C ILE A 295 17.47 13.30 3.72
N ASN A 296 16.42 13.72 3.01
CA ASN A 296 15.77 15.00 3.27
C ASN A 296 15.18 15.00 4.68
N CYS A 297 14.66 13.84 5.09
CA CYS A 297 14.14 13.59 6.42
C CYS A 297 15.27 13.57 7.45
N GLN A 298 16.38 12.89 7.20
CA GLN A 298 17.55 12.90 8.10
C GLN A 298 18.02 14.33 8.40
N ARG A 299 18.09 15.20 7.39
CA ARG A 299 18.45 16.62 7.58
C ARG A 299 17.35 17.40 8.30
N ALA A 300 16.09 17.23 7.92
CA ALA A 300 14.97 17.88 8.59
C ALA A 300 14.85 17.48 10.07
N ASN A 301 15.12 16.21 10.39
CA ASN A 301 15.05 15.67 11.74
C ASN A 301 16.04 16.35 12.71
N GLU A 302 17.18 16.87 12.23
CA GLU A 302 18.08 17.68 13.05
C GLU A 302 17.38 18.95 13.56
N HIS A 303 16.60 19.61 12.69
CA HIS A 303 15.84 20.81 13.02
C HIS A 303 14.60 20.49 13.86
N VAL A 304 13.85 19.45 13.51
CA VAL A 304 12.66 19.03 14.26
C VAL A 304 13.03 18.60 15.69
N THR A 305 14.13 17.86 15.85
CA THR A 305 14.65 17.47 17.18
C THR A 305 15.07 18.69 17.99
N LYS A 306 15.80 19.63 17.38
CA LYS A 306 16.20 20.89 18.02
C LYS A 306 15.00 21.71 18.49
N LEU A 307 13.96 21.78 17.66
CA LEU A 307 12.72 22.47 17.97
C LEU A 307 11.98 21.78 19.13
N TYR A 308 11.85 20.45 19.09
CA TYR A 308 11.25 19.69 20.18
C TYR A 308 11.98 19.93 21.50
N ASP A 309 13.30 19.81 21.53
CA ASP A 309 14.09 19.96 22.74
C ASP A 309 14.01 21.38 23.33
N ALA A 310 13.90 22.39 22.48
CA ALA A 310 13.76 23.78 22.91
C ALA A 310 12.37 24.08 23.49
N TYR A 311 11.30 23.56 22.87
CA TYR A 311 9.93 24.03 23.12
C TYR A 311 9.01 23.03 23.83
N LYS A 312 9.44 21.79 24.08
CA LYS A 312 8.60 20.76 24.75
C LYS A 312 8.04 21.22 26.10
N ASP A 313 8.86 21.88 26.91
CA ASP A 313 8.46 22.41 28.23
C ASP A 313 7.58 23.67 28.13
N ALA A 314 7.57 24.31 26.96
CA ALA A 314 6.72 25.48 26.66
C ALA A 314 5.35 25.09 26.08
N GLY A 315 5.09 23.79 25.85
CA GLY A 315 3.82 23.29 25.34
C GLY A 315 3.84 22.82 23.88
N LEU A 316 5.02 22.70 23.26
CA LEU A 316 5.16 22.05 21.95
C LEU A 316 5.12 20.53 22.11
N GLN A 317 4.31 19.88 21.31
CA GLN A 317 4.36 18.44 21.06
C GLN A 317 4.87 18.21 19.65
N VAL A 318 5.70 17.19 19.47
CA VAL A 318 6.09 16.70 18.14
C VAL A 318 5.70 15.23 18.07
N VAL A 319 5.10 14.81 16.96
CA VAL A 319 4.77 13.41 16.69
C VAL A 319 5.34 13.02 15.34
N GLY A 320 6.33 12.14 15.34
CA GLY A 320 6.93 11.60 14.13
C GLY A 320 6.10 10.44 13.58
N ILE A 321 5.42 10.65 12.45
CA ILE A 321 4.72 9.61 11.71
C ILE A 321 5.70 8.99 10.71
N HIS A 322 6.26 7.85 11.08
CA HIS A 322 7.17 7.09 10.23
C HIS A 322 6.37 6.30 9.18
N ALA A 323 6.31 6.81 7.95
CA ALA A 323 5.67 6.15 6.81
C ALA A 323 6.75 5.52 5.92
N PRO A 324 6.81 4.19 5.77
CA PRO A 324 7.93 3.50 5.14
C PRO A 324 7.95 3.67 3.62
N GLU A 325 9.04 4.20 3.05
CA GLU A 325 9.29 4.25 1.61
C GLU A 325 9.72 2.87 1.06
N TYR A 326 10.47 2.11 1.85
CA TYR A 326 10.95 0.77 1.49
C TYR A 326 10.41 -0.33 2.41
N GLY A 327 10.41 -1.57 1.92
CA GLY A 327 9.91 -2.73 2.67
C GLY A 327 10.63 -2.96 4.00
N PHE A 328 11.94 -2.71 4.06
CA PHE A 328 12.75 -2.85 5.28
C PHE A 328 12.42 -1.79 6.34
N GLU A 329 11.79 -0.68 5.96
CA GLU A 329 11.41 0.39 6.87
C GLU A 329 10.12 0.07 7.64
N ARG A 330 9.46 -1.05 7.32
CA ARG A 330 8.34 -1.59 8.11
C ARG A 330 8.79 -2.28 9.39
N GLU A 331 10.07 -2.64 9.48
CA GLU A 331 10.61 -3.37 10.63
C GLU A 331 10.84 -2.43 11.83
N ALA A 332 10.09 -2.63 12.91
CA ALA A 332 10.10 -1.77 14.10
C ALA A 332 11.50 -1.55 14.70
N GLU A 333 12.35 -2.58 14.72
CA GLU A 333 13.71 -2.47 15.26
C GLU A 333 14.62 -1.58 14.40
N ASN A 334 14.45 -1.58 13.08
CA ASN A 334 15.21 -0.70 12.19
C ASN A 334 14.80 0.76 12.41
N VAL A 335 13.50 1.02 12.52
CA VAL A 335 12.97 2.37 12.80
C VAL A 335 13.45 2.86 14.16
N ARG A 336 13.39 2.02 15.20
CA ARG A 336 13.88 2.35 16.54
C ARG A 336 15.37 2.70 16.54
N ALA A 337 16.19 1.85 15.93
CA ALA A 337 17.63 2.08 15.85
C ALA A 337 17.97 3.36 15.07
N ALA A 338 17.24 3.65 13.99
CA ALA A 338 17.42 4.86 13.21
C ALA A 338 16.96 6.12 13.96
N ALA A 339 15.83 6.06 14.67
CA ALA A 339 15.37 7.16 15.52
C ALA A 339 16.40 7.50 16.60
N GLU A 340 16.99 6.50 17.26
CA GLU A 340 18.07 6.69 18.22
C GLU A 340 19.32 7.31 17.58
N ALA A 341 19.75 6.78 16.42
CA ALA A 341 20.92 7.27 15.71
C ALA A 341 20.78 8.72 15.20
N GLN A 342 19.55 9.14 14.87
CA GLN A 342 19.23 10.49 14.41
C GLN A 342 18.90 11.45 15.57
N GLY A 343 19.00 11.00 16.83
CA GLY A 343 18.72 11.84 18.00
C GLY A 343 17.24 12.16 18.21
N ILE A 344 16.34 11.41 17.58
CA ILE A 344 14.89 11.65 17.69
C ILE A 344 14.44 11.22 19.09
N HIS A 345 14.03 12.20 19.89
CA HIS A 345 13.58 12.02 21.27
C HIS A 345 12.08 12.21 21.45
N TYR A 346 11.39 12.75 20.44
CA TYR A 346 9.93 12.91 20.45
C TYR A 346 9.23 11.58 20.12
N PRO A 347 7.94 11.42 20.49
CA PRO A 347 7.13 10.26 20.15
C PRO A 347 7.13 9.96 18.65
N VAL A 348 7.37 8.70 18.31
CA VAL A 348 7.32 8.20 16.92
C VAL A 348 6.32 7.06 16.83
N ALA A 349 5.57 6.99 15.73
CA ALA A 349 4.70 5.86 15.41
C ALA A 349 4.91 5.41 13.97
N GLN A 350 4.73 4.11 13.71
CA GLN A 350 4.81 3.55 12.36
C GLN A 350 3.44 3.58 11.68
N ASP A 351 3.37 4.17 10.49
CA ASP A 351 2.21 4.14 9.60
C ASP A 351 2.44 3.14 8.46
N ASN A 352 2.62 1.87 8.81
CA ASN A 352 2.99 0.82 7.85
C ASN A 352 1.95 0.62 6.74
N ASP A 353 0.68 0.90 7.00
CA ASP A 353 -0.42 0.74 6.03
C ASP A 353 -0.83 2.05 5.34
N PHE A 354 -0.10 3.14 5.61
CA PHE A 354 -0.34 4.48 5.09
C PHE A 354 -1.79 4.93 5.34
N VAL A 355 -2.32 4.67 6.53
CA VAL A 355 -3.68 5.09 6.89
C VAL A 355 -3.64 6.56 7.26
N THR A 356 -2.83 6.93 8.25
CA THR A 356 -2.65 8.33 8.66
C THR A 356 -2.10 9.19 7.51
N TRP A 357 -1.16 8.67 6.72
CA TRP A 357 -0.64 9.31 5.51
C TRP A 357 -1.76 9.72 4.54
N LYS A 358 -2.74 8.82 4.32
CA LYS A 358 -3.87 9.09 3.41
C LYS A 358 -4.87 10.05 4.02
N GLU A 359 -5.14 9.96 5.33
CA GLU A 359 -6.05 10.90 6.02
C GLU A 359 -5.52 12.34 5.98
N TYR A 360 -4.20 12.52 6.09
CA TYR A 360 -3.55 13.83 5.90
C TYR A 360 -3.40 14.24 4.42
N ASN A 361 -3.82 13.37 3.49
CA ASN A 361 -3.58 13.45 2.06
C ASN A 361 -2.10 13.71 1.71
N ASN A 362 -1.15 13.24 2.52
CA ASN A 362 0.27 13.56 2.37
C ASN A 362 0.83 13.01 1.05
N ARG A 363 1.86 13.67 0.51
CA ARG A 363 2.46 13.36 -0.80
C ARG A 363 3.98 13.29 -0.78
N TYR A 364 4.62 13.75 0.28
CA TYR A 364 6.07 13.93 0.31
C TYR A 364 6.72 13.52 1.64
N TRP A 365 8.02 13.29 1.54
CA TRP A 365 8.93 13.11 2.65
C TRP A 365 10.08 14.14 2.54
N PRO A 366 10.40 14.90 3.60
CA PRO A 366 9.58 15.09 4.79
C PRO A 366 8.31 15.91 4.50
N ALA A 367 7.34 15.88 5.41
CA ALA A 367 6.23 16.82 5.41
C ALA A 367 5.81 17.15 6.85
N HIS A 368 5.57 18.43 7.12
CA HIS A 368 5.24 18.94 8.43
C HIS A 368 3.85 19.59 8.44
N TYR A 369 3.05 19.24 9.44
CA TYR A 369 1.75 19.86 9.69
C TYR A 369 1.76 20.46 11.09
N LEU A 370 1.65 21.79 11.16
CA LEU A 370 1.61 22.50 12.43
C LEU A 370 0.16 22.67 12.87
N VAL A 371 -0.17 22.19 14.05
CA VAL A 371 -1.51 22.18 14.65
C VAL A 371 -1.52 23.07 15.88
N ASP A 372 -2.54 23.93 16.02
CA ASP A 372 -2.71 24.74 17.23
C ASP A 372 -3.30 23.95 18.41
N ALA A 373 -3.41 24.61 19.57
CA ALA A 373 -3.94 23.98 20.78
C ALA A 373 -5.44 23.65 20.68
N GLU A 374 -6.16 24.24 19.72
CA GLU A 374 -7.56 23.92 19.41
C GLU A 374 -7.69 22.71 18.47
N GLY A 375 -6.58 22.21 17.91
CA GLY A 375 -6.56 21.06 17.00
C GLY A 375 -6.79 21.42 15.54
N LYS A 376 -6.58 22.68 15.13
CA LYS A 376 -6.65 23.11 13.73
C LYS A 376 -5.28 23.12 13.10
N VAL A 377 -5.19 22.68 11.85
CA VAL A 377 -3.96 22.78 11.06
C VAL A 377 -3.76 24.23 10.64
N ARG A 378 -2.60 24.79 10.99
CA ARG A 378 -2.24 26.21 10.79
C ARG A 378 -1.09 26.43 9.83
N GLN A 379 -0.32 25.38 9.53
CA GLN A 379 0.74 25.40 8.52
C GLN A 379 0.84 23.99 7.91
N ILE A 380 1.05 23.93 6.60
CA ILE A 380 1.44 22.71 5.90
C ILE A 380 2.73 23.03 5.14
N HIS A 381 3.81 22.34 5.48
CA HIS A 381 5.07 22.46 4.77
C HIS A 381 5.47 21.10 4.19
N GLU A 382 5.51 21.00 2.87
CA GLU A 382 5.90 19.79 2.17
C GLU A 382 7.31 19.94 1.62
N GLY A 383 8.18 18.97 1.90
CA GLY A 383 9.59 19.01 1.53
C GLY A 383 10.50 19.56 2.61
N GLU A 384 11.78 19.66 2.26
CA GLU A 384 12.85 20.13 3.15
C GLU A 384 12.94 21.66 3.13
N GLY A 385 13.02 22.28 4.31
CA GLY A 385 13.27 23.71 4.47
C GLY A 385 12.27 24.40 5.40
N ALA A 386 12.17 25.72 5.24
CA ALA A 386 11.28 26.61 5.99
C ALA A 386 11.37 26.50 7.53
N TYR A 387 12.52 26.09 8.08
CA TYR A 387 12.65 25.81 9.51
C TYR A 387 12.47 27.06 10.39
N ALA A 388 13.06 28.19 9.98
CA ALA A 388 12.94 29.46 10.70
C ALA A 388 11.51 30.02 10.66
N GLU A 389 10.84 29.85 9.52
CA GLU A 389 9.44 30.19 9.33
C GLU A 389 8.55 29.33 10.22
N THR A 390 8.72 28.01 10.20
CA THR A 390 7.99 27.08 11.08
C THR A 390 8.25 27.36 12.56
N GLU A 391 9.50 27.64 12.98
CA GLU A 391 9.78 28.02 14.37
C GLU A 391 9.05 29.32 14.74
N THR A 392 9.03 30.30 13.85
CA THR A 392 8.31 31.55 14.07
C THR A 392 6.82 31.29 14.32
N LEU A 393 6.20 30.42 13.53
CA LEU A 393 4.80 30.04 13.69
C LEU A 393 4.55 29.22 14.97
N VAL A 394 5.44 28.29 15.31
CA VAL A 394 5.40 27.54 16.59
C VAL A 394 5.40 28.52 17.77
N ARG A 395 6.32 29.48 17.79
CA ARG A 395 6.40 30.48 18.86
C ARG A 395 5.13 31.34 18.94
N GLN A 396 4.52 31.66 17.80
CA GLN A 396 3.24 32.38 17.77
C GLN A 396 2.11 31.54 18.38
N LEU A 397 1.96 30.29 17.96
CA LEU A 397 0.92 29.39 18.47
C LEU A 397 1.10 29.07 19.95
N LEU A 398 2.33 28.90 20.43
CA LEU A 398 2.60 28.70 21.86
C LEU A 398 2.14 29.90 22.71
N LYS A 399 2.35 31.13 22.22
CA LYS A 399 1.83 32.35 22.89
C LYS A 399 0.32 32.51 22.77
N GLN A 400 -0.29 32.01 21.70
CA GLN A 400 -1.75 31.99 21.57
C GLN A 400 -2.36 31.01 22.58
N ALA A 401 -1.74 29.84 22.78
CA ALA A 401 -2.16 28.84 23.75
C ALA A 401 -1.94 29.28 25.21
N ASP A 402 -0.78 29.86 25.53
CA ASP A 402 -0.49 30.47 26.84
C ASP A 402 0.20 31.84 26.68
N PRO A 403 -0.53 32.95 26.84
CA PRO A 403 0.04 34.31 26.73
C PRO A 403 1.18 34.61 27.72
N ASN A 404 1.32 33.84 28.81
CA ASN A 404 2.36 34.03 29.82
C ASN A 404 3.57 33.09 29.64
N VAL A 405 3.56 32.22 28.62
CA VAL A 405 4.64 31.26 28.38
C VAL A 405 5.97 31.98 28.16
N LYS A 406 7.02 31.49 28.82
CA LYS A 406 8.39 31.96 28.61
C LYS A 406 9.06 31.09 27.56
N LEU A 407 9.23 31.65 26.37
CA LEU A 407 9.89 30.95 25.27
C LEU A 407 11.42 31.10 25.35
N PRO A 408 12.20 30.07 24.99
CA PRO A 408 13.65 30.17 24.84
C PRO A 408 14.05 31.13 23.70
N ALA A 409 15.36 31.32 23.52
CA ALA A 409 15.89 31.99 22.34
C ALA A 409 15.52 31.19 21.07
N VAL A 410 15.45 31.90 19.94
CA VAL A 410 15.24 31.27 18.62
C VAL A 410 16.40 30.30 18.36
N VAL A 411 16.09 29.09 17.91
CA VAL A 411 17.07 28.03 17.67
C VAL A 411 17.42 27.88 16.20
N GLU A 412 16.57 28.28 15.27
CA GLU A 412 16.84 28.25 13.84
C GLU A 412 17.56 29.51 13.35
N GLU A 413 18.58 29.33 12.50
CA GLU A 413 19.37 30.40 11.91
C GLU A 413 19.30 30.33 10.37
N GLY A 414 18.71 31.34 9.72
CA GLY A 414 18.81 31.56 8.27
C GLY A 414 17.70 30.96 7.38
N THR A 415 17.64 31.42 6.14
CA THR A 415 16.77 30.87 5.07
C THR A 415 17.47 29.69 4.40
N VAL A 416 16.83 28.53 4.36
CA VAL A 416 17.42 27.23 3.96
C VAL A 416 17.57 27.08 2.43
N ASP A 417 17.77 28.18 1.70
CA ASP A 417 17.83 28.16 0.23
C ASP A 417 19.24 27.88 -0.34
N ALA A 418 20.27 27.79 0.50
CA ALA A 418 21.66 27.70 0.03
C ALA A 418 22.16 26.28 -0.27
N VAL A 419 21.56 25.22 0.32
CA VAL A 419 22.14 23.86 0.32
C VAL A 419 21.51 22.94 -0.73
N THR A 420 20.27 23.22 -1.17
CA THR A 420 19.49 22.34 -2.06
C THR A 420 19.51 22.78 -3.53
N LYS A 421 19.92 24.03 -3.81
CA LYS A 421 19.86 24.61 -5.15
C LYS A 421 20.88 23.96 -6.09
N ASP A 422 20.39 23.54 -7.27
CA ASP A 422 21.18 22.93 -8.35
C ASP A 422 21.81 21.56 -8.05
N ARG A 423 21.43 20.88 -6.96
CA ARG A 423 21.87 19.52 -6.61
C ARG A 423 21.20 18.45 -7.49
N ASN A 424 21.79 17.26 -7.56
CA ASN A 424 21.10 16.09 -8.12
C ASN A 424 19.75 15.84 -7.42
N PRO A 425 18.68 15.56 -8.19
CA PRO A 425 17.46 14.98 -7.64
C PRO A 425 17.72 13.59 -7.06
N GLU A 426 16.90 13.16 -6.11
CA GLU A 426 16.92 11.77 -5.67
C GLU A 426 16.75 10.82 -6.85
N THR A 427 17.65 9.85 -6.92
CA THR A 427 17.82 8.99 -8.08
C THR A 427 17.49 7.56 -7.71
N TYR A 428 16.24 7.17 -7.93
CA TYR A 428 15.80 5.78 -7.75
C TYR A 428 16.42 4.87 -8.80
N LEU A 429 16.83 3.67 -8.35
CA LEU A 429 17.46 2.67 -9.19
C LEU A 429 16.47 1.57 -9.59
N GLY A 430 15.48 1.27 -8.75
CA GLY A 430 14.40 0.33 -9.06
C GLY A 430 13.57 0.77 -10.27
N THR A 431 13.22 -0.18 -11.14
CA THR A 431 12.58 0.07 -12.44
C THR A 431 11.24 0.80 -12.37
N GLN A 432 10.53 0.70 -11.24
CA GLN A 432 9.23 1.34 -11.04
C GLN A 432 9.35 2.87 -11.00
N ARG A 433 10.44 3.38 -10.40
CA ARG A 433 10.66 4.81 -10.14
C ARG A 433 11.93 5.35 -10.81
N ALA A 434 12.70 4.50 -11.48
CA ALA A 434 13.96 4.87 -12.10
C ALA A 434 13.80 6.03 -13.08
N ARG A 435 14.65 7.06 -12.90
CA ARG A 435 14.76 8.24 -13.75
C ARG A 435 16.24 8.57 -13.93
N PHE A 436 16.58 9.36 -14.94
CA PHE A 436 17.96 9.80 -15.21
C PHE A 436 18.94 8.66 -15.59
N TYR A 437 18.45 7.46 -15.93
CA TYR A 437 19.31 6.40 -16.47
C TYR A 437 19.52 6.58 -17.98
N GLU A 438 20.71 6.25 -18.48
CA GLU A 438 21.03 6.30 -19.92
C GLU A 438 21.00 4.92 -20.60
N ASN A 439 20.90 3.84 -19.82
CA ASN A 439 20.87 2.48 -20.37
C ASN A 439 19.59 2.18 -21.17
N HIS A 440 19.76 1.56 -22.35
CA HIS A 440 18.64 0.99 -23.08
C HIS A 440 18.15 -0.31 -22.42
N GLY A 441 16.84 -0.58 -22.48
CA GLY A 441 16.27 -1.84 -21.98
C GLY A 441 16.15 -1.95 -20.45
N TYR A 442 16.14 -0.83 -19.74
CA TYR A 442 16.02 -0.77 -18.27
C TYR A 442 14.64 -1.28 -17.79
N THR A 443 14.52 -2.59 -17.63
CA THR A 443 13.26 -3.31 -17.33
C THR A 443 13.52 -4.44 -16.33
N ASN A 444 12.47 -4.95 -15.69
CA ASN A 444 12.60 -5.99 -14.67
C ASN A 444 13.34 -7.23 -15.19
N GLY A 445 14.13 -7.85 -14.32
CA GLY A 445 14.84 -9.09 -14.59
C GLY A 445 16.36 -8.93 -14.65
N THR A 446 17.03 -10.01 -15.00
CA THR A 446 18.50 -10.03 -15.12
C THR A 446 18.94 -9.66 -16.53
N HIS A 447 19.79 -8.63 -16.64
CA HIS A 447 20.26 -8.08 -17.89
C HIS A 447 21.78 -7.84 -17.83
N GLU A 448 22.42 -7.90 -18.99
CA GLU A 448 23.82 -7.51 -19.18
C GLU A 448 23.84 -6.12 -19.82
N PHE A 449 24.49 -5.16 -19.16
CA PHE A 449 24.61 -3.80 -19.67
C PHE A 449 26.04 -3.50 -20.10
N SER A 450 26.17 -2.83 -21.24
CA SER A 450 27.41 -2.15 -21.63
C SER A 450 27.37 -0.69 -21.17
N ASP A 451 28.54 -0.16 -20.88
CA ASP A 451 28.76 1.26 -20.64
C ASP A 451 28.29 2.07 -21.87
N PRO A 452 27.38 3.05 -21.72
CA PRO A 452 26.92 3.85 -22.85
C PRO A 452 28.08 4.64 -23.48
N ALA A 453 28.03 4.79 -24.80
CA ALA A 453 29.03 5.53 -25.55
C ALA A 453 28.80 7.04 -25.41
N GLY A 454 29.67 7.73 -24.67
CA GLY A 454 29.61 9.18 -24.50
C GLY A 454 29.85 9.63 -23.06
N GLU A 455 29.76 10.94 -22.83
CA GLU A 455 29.72 11.50 -21.48
C GLU A 455 28.30 11.44 -20.93
N LEU A 456 28.15 11.10 -19.66
CA LEU A 456 26.86 11.09 -18.97
C LEU A 456 26.25 12.50 -18.96
N GLY A 457 24.97 12.60 -19.29
CA GLY A 457 24.18 13.81 -19.13
C GLY A 457 24.20 14.33 -17.68
N ARG A 458 23.82 15.60 -17.51
CA ARG A 458 23.73 16.21 -16.18
C ARG A 458 22.78 15.41 -15.29
N PHE A 459 23.25 15.03 -14.11
CA PHE A 459 22.53 14.21 -13.12
C PHE A 459 22.23 12.77 -13.54
N ALA A 460 22.71 12.36 -14.71
CA ALA A 460 22.44 11.05 -15.24
C ALA A 460 23.33 9.97 -14.60
N TYR A 461 22.84 8.74 -14.63
CA TYR A 461 23.61 7.56 -14.29
C TYR A 461 23.54 6.50 -15.38
N SER A 462 24.52 5.61 -15.37
CA SER A 462 24.51 4.39 -16.17
C SER A 462 25.02 3.21 -15.36
N ILE A 463 24.61 2.02 -15.76
CA ILE A 463 25.08 0.76 -15.20
C ILE A 463 25.78 -0.07 -16.28
N SER A 464 26.77 -0.85 -15.88
CA SER A 464 27.51 -1.78 -16.74
C SER A 464 27.78 -3.09 -15.99
N GLY A 465 27.89 -4.19 -16.74
CA GLY A 465 27.98 -5.55 -16.20
C GLY A 465 26.61 -6.22 -16.02
N THR A 466 26.59 -7.37 -15.33
CA THR A 466 25.37 -8.16 -15.10
C THR A 466 24.60 -7.65 -13.88
N TRP A 467 23.40 -7.12 -14.09
CA TRP A 467 22.51 -6.62 -13.03
C TRP A 467 21.17 -7.37 -13.02
N ASN A 468 20.60 -7.55 -11.84
CA ASN A 468 19.21 -7.92 -11.66
C ASN A 468 18.42 -6.68 -11.22
N LEU A 469 17.49 -6.27 -12.06
CA LEU A 469 16.62 -5.11 -11.89
C LEU A 469 15.28 -5.57 -11.30
N ALA A 470 14.98 -5.10 -10.09
CA ALA A 470 13.67 -5.23 -9.46
C ALA A 470 12.92 -3.89 -9.51
N GLU A 471 11.64 -3.91 -9.10
CA GLU A 471 10.80 -2.71 -9.05
C GLU A 471 11.36 -1.64 -8.10
N ASP A 472 11.92 -2.09 -6.97
CA ASP A 472 12.38 -1.27 -5.85
C ASP A 472 13.90 -1.06 -5.81
N ALA A 473 14.69 -1.97 -6.42
CA ALA A 473 16.14 -1.99 -6.27
C ALA A 473 16.87 -2.62 -7.47
N ILE A 474 18.20 -2.45 -7.49
CA ILE A 474 19.12 -3.17 -8.39
C ILE A 474 20.15 -3.97 -7.61
N GLU A 475 20.53 -5.13 -8.15
CA GLU A 475 21.49 -6.05 -7.55
C GLU A 475 22.55 -6.48 -8.56
N PRO A 476 23.85 -6.41 -8.23
CA PRO A 476 24.90 -6.95 -9.08
C PRO A 476 24.89 -8.48 -8.99
N LYS A 477 24.93 -9.17 -10.13
CA LYS A 477 24.93 -10.65 -10.19
C LYS A 477 26.33 -11.26 -10.23
N LYS A 478 27.32 -10.48 -10.62
CA LYS A 478 28.73 -10.87 -10.75
C LYS A 478 29.62 -9.68 -10.39
N ASP A 479 30.85 -9.99 -9.98
CA ASP A 479 31.88 -8.97 -9.78
C ASP A 479 32.14 -8.18 -11.07
N GLY A 480 32.46 -6.89 -10.91
CA GLY A 480 32.71 -5.97 -12.02
C GLY A 480 31.45 -5.26 -12.54
N ALA A 481 30.32 -5.44 -11.87
CA ALA A 481 29.11 -4.65 -12.09
C ALA A 481 29.30 -3.24 -11.51
N LYS A 482 29.15 -2.22 -12.35
CA LYS A 482 29.47 -0.82 -11.99
C LYS A 482 28.32 0.12 -12.32
N LEU A 483 28.05 1.04 -11.40
CA LEU A 483 27.18 2.19 -11.61
C LEU A 483 28.04 3.44 -11.75
N LYS A 484 27.89 4.18 -12.86
CA LYS A 484 28.48 5.49 -13.04
C LYS A 484 27.44 6.57 -12.80
N LEU A 485 27.80 7.62 -12.08
CA LEU A 485 26.92 8.72 -11.71
C LEU A 485 27.59 10.05 -12.02
N ASN A 486 26.92 10.90 -12.79
CA ASN A 486 27.27 12.31 -12.91
C ASN A 486 26.56 13.10 -11.78
N TYR A 487 27.31 13.65 -10.84
CA TYR A 487 26.77 14.30 -9.66
C TYR A 487 27.24 15.75 -9.50
N ARG A 488 26.38 16.56 -8.88
CA ARG A 488 26.63 17.85 -8.25
C ARG A 488 26.03 17.82 -6.85
N ALA A 489 26.86 17.61 -5.83
CA ALA A 489 26.40 17.60 -4.45
C ALA A 489 27.57 17.81 -3.48
N SER A 490 27.27 18.18 -2.24
CA SER A 490 28.22 18.20 -1.13
C SER A 490 28.23 16.88 -0.35
N LEU A 491 27.11 16.16 -0.39
CA LEU A 491 26.94 14.81 0.14
C LEU A 491 26.33 13.91 -0.95
N VAL A 492 26.86 12.70 -1.11
CA VAL A 492 26.25 11.64 -1.92
C VAL A 492 26.15 10.40 -1.06
N GLN A 493 24.97 9.79 -1.00
CA GLN A 493 24.76 8.55 -0.29
C GLN A 493 24.11 7.50 -1.18
N VAL A 494 24.39 6.24 -0.88
CA VAL A 494 23.72 5.09 -1.48
C VAL A 494 22.76 4.52 -0.46
N VAL A 495 21.48 4.40 -0.79
CA VAL A 495 20.53 3.61 0.01
C VAL A 495 20.73 2.15 -0.38
N ALA A 496 21.21 1.33 0.55
CA ALA A 496 21.59 -0.05 0.28
C ALA A 496 21.24 -1.01 1.43
N SER A 497 21.12 -2.29 1.08
CA SER A 497 20.96 -3.39 2.03
C SER A 497 21.76 -4.62 1.59
N GLY A 498 21.83 -5.62 2.46
CA GLY A 498 22.57 -6.85 2.22
C GLY A 498 23.95 -6.85 2.88
N THR A 499 24.85 -7.68 2.38
CA THR A 499 26.20 -7.83 2.94
C THR A 499 27.23 -7.77 1.82
N GLY A 500 28.17 -6.84 1.92
CA GLY A 500 29.24 -6.67 0.96
C GLY A 500 29.88 -5.29 1.07
N LYS A 501 30.76 -4.99 0.12
CA LYS A 501 31.47 -3.72 0.03
C LYS A 501 31.09 -2.95 -1.24
N LEU A 502 30.98 -1.64 -1.08
CA LEU A 502 30.87 -0.67 -2.17
C LEU A 502 32.23 -0.02 -2.37
N THR A 503 32.80 -0.10 -3.57
CA THR A 503 34.04 0.60 -3.91
C THR A 503 33.74 1.76 -4.85
N VAL A 504 34.01 2.98 -4.40
CA VAL A 504 33.78 4.20 -5.17
C VAL A 504 35.08 4.70 -5.76
N THR A 505 35.11 4.85 -7.08
CA THR A 505 36.22 5.44 -7.84
C THR A 505 35.82 6.85 -8.28
N ARG A 506 36.64 7.84 -7.91
CA ARG A 506 36.45 9.25 -8.30
C ARG A 506 37.12 9.56 -9.64
N ALA A 507 36.83 10.73 -10.21
CA ALA A 507 37.36 11.15 -11.50
C ALA A 507 38.90 11.27 -11.55
N ASP A 508 39.55 11.50 -10.41
CA ASP A 508 41.01 11.52 -10.26
C ASP A 508 41.65 10.11 -10.18
N GLY A 509 40.83 9.06 -10.21
CA GLY A 509 41.24 7.67 -10.08
C GLY A 509 41.41 7.18 -8.64
N SER A 510 41.19 8.04 -7.63
CA SER A 510 41.18 7.62 -6.23
C SER A 510 40.05 6.64 -5.96
N LYS A 511 40.31 5.64 -5.12
CA LYS A 511 39.36 4.60 -4.74
C LYS A 511 39.17 4.57 -3.24
N GLU A 512 37.94 4.41 -2.82
CA GLU A 512 37.56 4.28 -1.42
C GLU A 512 36.50 3.18 -1.30
N THR A 513 36.59 2.38 -0.23
CA THR A 513 35.72 1.23 -0.02
C THR A 513 34.90 1.41 1.25
N PHE A 514 33.60 1.21 1.14
CA PHE A 514 32.61 1.37 2.19
C PHE A 514 31.95 0.02 2.47
N GLU A 515 31.76 -0.33 3.74
CA GLU A 515 31.02 -1.52 4.12
C GLU A 515 29.53 -1.20 4.17
N VAL A 516 28.70 -2.05 3.55
CA VAL A 516 27.24 -1.92 3.66
C VAL A 516 26.82 -2.29 5.07
N PRO A 517 26.08 -1.41 5.79
CA PRO A 517 25.64 -1.70 7.14
C PRO A 517 24.72 -2.92 7.17
N LYS A 518 24.79 -3.69 8.27
CA LYS A 518 23.94 -4.86 8.47
C LYS A 518 22.45 -4.50 8.49
N THR A 519 22.13 -3.33 9.03
CA THR A 519 20.80 -2.74 8.96
C THR A 519 20.68 -1.98 7.65
N PRO A 520 19.68 -2.28 6.80
CA PRO A 520 19.40 -1.52 5.59
C PRO A 520 19.33 -0.02 5.86
N GLY A 521 19.99 0.80 5.05
CA GLY A 521 20.05 2.24 5.29
C GLY A 521 20.93 2.98 4.28
N THR A 522 21.45 4.14 4.68
CA THR A 522 22.30 5.00 3.85
C THR A 522 23.79 4.72 4.08
N VAL A 523 24.58 4.81 3.01
CA VAL A 523 26.05 4.77 3.03
C VAL A 523 26.59 6.07 2.44
N ASP A 524 27.24 6.89 3.26
CA ASP A 524 27.87 8.15 2.86
C ASP A 524 29.11 7.85 1.99
N ILE A 525 29.04 8.14 0.68
CA ILE A 525 30.15 7.88 -0.27
C ILE A 525 30.91 9.15 -0.69
N VAL A 526 30.28 10.31 -0.54
CA VAL A 526 30.92 11.64 -0.66
C VAL A 526 30.39 12.49 0.47
N LYS A 527 31.27 13.18 1.21
CA LYS A 527 30.90 14.13 2.26
C LYS A 527 31.95 15.25 2.32
N VAL A 528 31.60 16.42 1.79
CA VAL A 528 32.48 17.59 1.68
C VAL A 528 31.73 18.86 2.07
N SER A 529 32.45 19.92 2.44
CA SER A 529 31.84 21.17 2.92
C SER A 529 31.24 22.06 1.83
N THR A 530 31.61 21.84 0.57
CA THR A 530 31.14 22.64 -0.58
C THR A 530 30.71 21.71 -1.73
N PRO A 531 29.60 21.99 -2.43
CA PRO A 531 29.16 21.15 -3.55
C PRO A 531 30.24 20.99 -4.61
N GLN A 532 30.47 19.74 -5.02
CA GLN A 532 31.40 19.38 -6.09
C GLN A 532 30.65 18.78 -7.27
N GLU A 533 31.19 18.97 -8.47
CA GLU A 533 30.72 18.31 -9.69
C GLU A 533 31.71 17.26 -10.15
N GLY A 534 31.21 16.11 -10.61
CA GLY A 534 32.07 15.09 -11.20
C GLY A 534 31.36 13.79 -11.52
N VAL A 535 32.16 12.80 -11.93
CA VAL A 535 31.69 11.44 -12.17
C VAL A 535 32.22 10.51 -11.09
N LEU A 536 31.31 9.75 -10.47
CA LEU A 536 31.62 8.64 -9.57
C LEU A 536 31.37 7.33 -10.27
N THR A 537 32.23 6.35 -10.05
CA THR A 537 31.98 4.95 -10.42
C THR A 537 31.88 4.11 -9.16
N ILE A 538 30.71 3.56 -8.91
CA ILE A 538 30.38 2.71 -7.75
C ILE A 538 30.41 1.26 -8.22
N ASP A 539 31.34 0.48 -7.68
CA ASP A 539 31.46 -0.97 -7.87
C ASP A 539 30.86 -1.66 -6.65
N ALA A 540 29.82 -2.48 -6.86
CA ALA A 540 29.09 -3.13 -5.78
C ALA A 540 29.28 -4.65 -5.85
N GLU A 541 29.68 -5.25 -4.73
CA GLU A 541 29.81 -6.70 -4.62
C GLU A 541 28.45 -7.42 -4.75
N PRO A 542 28.41 -8.63 -5.34
CA PRO A 542 27.22 -9.48 -5.35
C PRO A 542 26.68 -9.70 -3.93
N GLY A 543 25.36 -9.54 -3.77
CA GLY A 543 24.69 -9.63 -2.46
C GLY A 543 24.31 -8.28 -1.86
N ILE A 544 24.71 -7.17 -2.49
CA ILE A 544 24.23 -5.83 -2.15
C ILE A 544 23.00 -5.48 -3.00
N ARG A 545 21.94 -5.00 -2.35
CA ARG A 545 20.79 -4.35 -3.00
C ARG A 545 20.96 -2.84 -2.91
N MET A 546 20.89 -2.14 -4.03
CA MET A 546 20.91 -0.67 -4.06
C MET A 546 19.54 -0.14 -4.50
N TYR A 547 18.96 0.78 -3.73
CA TYR A 547 17.59 1.27 -3.91
C TYR A 547 17.57 2.63 -4.61
N SER A 548 18.32 3.59 -4.07
CA SER A 548 18.43 4.96 -4.60
C SER A 548 19.79 5.57 -4.29
N LEU A 549 20.09 6.67 -4.99
CA LEU A 549 21.15 7.60 -4.65
C LEU A 549 20.51 8.89 -4.15
N THR A 550 20.94 9.34 -2.99
CA THR A 550 20.45 10.54 -2.33
C THR A 550 21.58 11.57 -2.20
N PHE A 551 21.20 12.85 -2.15
CA PHE A 551 22.15 13.95 -2.28
C PHE A 551 21.91 15.02 -1.21
N GLY A 552 23.00 15.62 -0.74
CA GLY A 552 23.01 16.75 0.19
C GLY A 552 23.82 17.94 -0.28
#